data_AF-A0A3N0IDL9-F1
#
_entry.id   AF-A0A3N0IDL9-F1
#
_cell.length_a   1.000
_cell.length_b   1.000
_cell.length_c   1.000
_cell.angle_alpha   90.00
_cell.angle_beta   90.00
_cell.angle_gamma   90.00
#
_symmetry.space_group_name_H-M   'P 1'
#
loop_
_entity.id
_entity.type
_entity.pdbx_description
1 polymer ?
#
loop_
_entity_poly.entity_id
_entity_poly.type
_entity_poly.pdbx_seq_one_letter_code
_entity_poly.pdbx_strand_id
1 'polypeptide(L)'
;MAPQSETTYDVLQAHSKAARTRVDFDHRCKVLRARLCEQDFLENKGLGNEIGFFTFCYDASLELEMRAFVADLQADAAKGALPCNLIVKNLYDAFLGILEKKRILAAVPKQELKHGCDHQLKQLSKIATPEAFAAALDYEPHKPGDVLLLTGVGEVYPLLRVHTLLDNMHVGFSDIPVIVAYPGRFDGRSFNLFNKLGDGNYYRAFDIA
;
A
#
# COMPACT_ATOMS: atom_id res chain seq x y z
N MET A 1 18.82 25.24 39.10
CA MET A 1 19.78 24.55 38.20
C MET A 1 18.98 23.55 37.36
N ALA A 2 19.11 23.71 36.03
CA ALA A 2 18.49 23.05 34.87
C ALA A 2 17.51 21.85 35.02
N PRO A 3 16.40 21.91 34.26
CA PRO A 3 16.01 20.82 33.37
C PRO A 3 15.68 21.26 31.92
N GLN A 4 16.14 22.44 31.47
CA GLN A 4 15.79 22.97 30.14
C GLN A 4 16.61 22.40 28.96
N SER A 5 17.69 21.65 29.22
CA SER A 5 18.59 21.17 28.17
C SER A 5 18.03 19.93 27.43
N GLU A 6 17.48 18.93 28.13
CA GLU A 6 16.97 17.70 27.48
C GLU A 6 15.79 17.96 26.53
N THR A 7 14.85 18.82 26.93
CA THR A 7 13.67 19.16 26.10
C THR A 7 14.04 19.87 24.80
N THR A 8 15.11 20.65 24.78
CA THR A 8 15.52 21.42 23.59
C THR A 8 16.20 20.53 22.55
N TYR A 9 17.00 19.55 22.99
CA TYR A 9 17.65 18.58 22.09
C TYR A 9 16.65 17.64 21.42
N ASP A 10 15.66 17.14 22.14
CA ASP A 10 14.62 16.26 21.59
C ASP A 10 13.76 16.98 20.55
N VAL A 11 13.42 18.25 20.80
CA VAL A 11 12.68 19.08 19.84
C VAL A 11 13.48 19.31 18.56
N LEU A 12 14.77 19.68 18.67
CA LEU A 12 15.65 19.85 17.51
C LEU A 12 15.83 18.55 16.71
N GLN A 13 15.97 17.40 17.38
CA GLN A 13 16.07 16.10 16.72
C GLN A 13 14.77 15.72 16.01
N ALA A 14 13.61 15.93 16.64
CA ALA A 14 12.31 15.68 16.05
C ALA A 14 12.06 16.57 14.81
N HIS A 15 12.38 17.86 14.87
CA HIS A 15 12.33 18.76 13.72
C HIS A 15 13.24 18.30 12.58
N SER A 16 14.45 17.85 12.90
CA SER A 16 15.38 17.35 11.88
C SER A 16 14.89 16.05 11.22
N LYS A 17 14.26 15.16 11.99
CA LYS A 17 13.70 13.90 11.49
C LYS A 17 12.50 14.17 10.59
N ALA A 18 11.55 15.00 11.01
CA ALA A 18 10.39 15.36 10.21
C ALA A 18 10.80 16.03 8.88
N ALA A 19 11.80 16.91 8.90
CA ALA A 19 12.33 17.52 7.69
C ALA A 19 12.96 16.49 6.73
N ARG A 20 13.75 15.54 7.24
CA ARG A 20 14.33 14.46 6.42
C ARG A 20 13.25 13.55 5.84
N THR A 21 12.27 13.16 6.65
CA THR A 21 11.12 12.36 6.23
C THR A 21 10.36 13.04 5.09
N ARG A 22 10.17 14.37 5.16
CA ARG A 22 9.52 15.13 4.09
C ARG A 22 10.34 15.17 2.81
N VAL A 23 11.65 15.43 2.92
CA VAL A 23 12.54 15.46 1.75
C VAL A 23 12.62 14.11 1.05
N ASP A 24 12.70 13.01 1.81
CA ASP A 24 12.69 11.65 1.27
C ASP A 24 11.37 11.35 0.55
N PHE A 25 10.24 11.67 1.17
CA PHE A 25 8.92 11.49 0.56
C PHE A 25 8.78 12.29 -0.75
N ASP A 26 9.15 13.58 -0.75
CA ASP A 26 9.09 14.42 -1.94
C ASP A 26 10.00 13.88 -3.06
N HIS A 27 11.15 13.29 -2.72
CA HIS A 27 12.02 12.62 -3.68
C HIS A 27 11.36 11.36 -4.26
N ARG A 28 10.85 10.47 -3.40
CA ARG A 28 10.14 9.25 -3.81
C ARG A 28 8.93 9.57 -4.70
N CYS A 29 8.16 10.61 -4.38
CA CYS A 29 7.04 11.08 -5.22
C CYS A 29 7.50 11.47 -6.64
N LYS A 30 8.65 12.14 -6.78
CA LYS A 30 9.22 12.48 -8.09
C LYS A 30 9.67 11.23 -8.84
N VAL A 31 10.28 10.27 -8.16
CA VAL A 31 10.71 9.00 -8.76
C VAL A 31 9.51 8.20 -9.25
N LEU A 32 8.46 8.04 -8.44
CA LEU A 32 7.24 7.35 -8.87
C LEU A 32 6.62 8.04 -10.10
N ARG A 33 6.50 9.37 -10.11
CA ARG A 33 6.00 10.10 -11.28
C ARG A 33 6.84 9.85 -12.53
N ALA A 34 8.16 9.82 -12.41
CA ALA A 34 9.04 9.52 -13.54
C ALA A 34 8.84 8.09 -14.05
N ARG A 35 8.76 7.11 -13.14
CA ARG A 35 8.54 5.69 -13.47
C ARG A 35 7.21 5.46 -14.19
N LEU A 36 6.14 6.14 -13.77
CA LEU A 36 4.83 6.08 -14.44
C LEU A 36 4.86 6.66 -15.88
N CYS A 37 5.92 7.37 -16.26
CA CYS A 37 6.14 7.86 -17.61
C CYS A 37 7.08 6.98 -18.46
N GLU A 38 7.69 5.95 -17.87
CA GLU A 38 8.66 5.08 -18.55
C GLU A 38 7.95 3.90 -19.22
N GLN A 39 8.07 3.79 -20.54
CA GLN A 39 7.42 2.70 -21.29
C GLN A 39 7.87 1.31 -20.82
N ASP A 40 9.16 1.14 -20.51
CA ASP A 40 9.70 -0.13 -20.02
C ASP A 40 9.08 -0.53 -18.67
N PHE A 41 8.77 0.45 -17.81
CA PHE A 41 8.06 0.21 -16.56
C PHE A 41 6.63 -0.24 -16.83
N LEU A 42 5.89 0.47 -17.68
CA LEU A 42 4.51 0.17 -18.02
C LEU A 42 4.33 -1.20 -18.69
N GLU A 43 5.36 -1.70 -19.36
CA GLU A 43 5.38 -3.00 -20.06
C GLU A 43 6.04 -4.11 -19.24
N ASN A 44 6.38 -3.88 -17.95
CA ASN A 44 7.10 -4.83 -17.10
C ASN A 44 8.41 -5.37 -17.73
N LYS A 45 9.08 -4.55 -18.56
CA LYS A 45 10.34 -4.94 -19.22
C LYS A 45 11.53 -4.86 -18.26
N GLY A 46 12.51 -5.74 -18.48
CA GLY A 46 13.77 -5.74 -17.74
C GLY A 46 13.76 -6.50 -16.40
N LEU A 47 12.66 -7.18 -16.06
CA LEU A 47 12.50 -7.90 -14.79
C LEU A 47 12.89 -9.39 -14.86
N GLY A 48 13.45 -9.88 -15.98
CA GLY A 48 14.01 -11.23 -16.05
C GLY A 48 13.02 -12.37 -15.76
N ASN A 49 11.77 -12.26 -16.24
CA ASN A 49 10.62 -13.13 -15.93
C ASN A 49 10.02 -12.98 -14.53
N GLU A 50 10.41 -11.96 -13.76
CA GLU A 50 9.75 -11.61 -12.50
C GLU A 50 8.51 -10.75 -12.73
N ILE A 51 7.59 -10.81 -11.76
CA ILE A 51 6.33 -10.08 -11.78
C ILE A 51 6.60 -8.66 -11.29
N GLY A 52 6.01 -7.66 -11.96
CA GLY A 52 6.22 -6.24 -11.70
C GLY A 52 5.58 -5.74 -10.40
N PHE A 53 6.00 -6.28 -9.26
CA PHE A 53 5.57 -5.80 -7.95
C PHE A 53 6.57 -4.81 -7.38
N PHE A 54 6.08 -3.61 -7.13
CA PHE A 54 6.85 -2.48 -6.65
C PHE A 54 6.31 -2.00 -5.31
N THR A 55 7.20 -1.52 -4.46
CA THR A 55 6.84 -0.92 -3.18
C THR A 55 7.16 0.56 -3.22
N PHE A 56 6.21 1.37 -2.77
CA PHE A 56 6.41 2.77 -2.49
C PHE A 56 6.38 2.91 -0.96
N CYS A 57 7.54 2.75 -0.32
CA CYS A 57 7.64 2.90 1.13
C CYS A 57 7.66 4.38 1.52
N TYR A 58 6.94 4.74 2.59
CA TYR A 58 6.95 6.09 3.16
C TYR A 58 6.74 6.04 4.67
N ASP A 59 7.09 7.13 5.36
CA ASP A 59 6.80 7.25 6.80
C ASP A 59 5.30 7.43 7.04
N ALA A 60 4.73 6.60 7.91
CA ALA A 60 3.28 6.60 8.20
C ALA A 60 2.72 7.94 8.70
N SER A 61 3.58 8.82 9.24
CA SER A 61 3.16 10.19 9.60
C SER A 61 2.74 11.05 8.40
N LEU A 62 3.12 10.65 7.19
CA LEU A 62 2.79 11.31 5.92
C LEU A 62 1.61 10.66 5.17
N GLU A 63 0.76 9.88 5.85
CA GLU A 63 -0.41 9.23 5.25
C GLU A 63 -1.33 10.23 4.52
N LEU A 64 -1.54 11.42 5.08
CA LEU A 64 -2.39 12.43 4.46
C LEU A 64 -1.76 12.99 3.18
N GLU A 65 -0.45 13.23 3.18
CA GLU A 65 0.30 13.63 2.00
C GLU A 65 0.32 12.53 0.94
N MET A 66 0.43 11.26 1.35
CA MET A 66 0.33 10.13 0.43
C MET A 66 -1.05 10.09 -0.25
N ARG A 67 -2.14 10.26 0.51
CA ARG A 67 -3.50 10.33 -0.06
C ARG A 67 -3.64 11.49 -1.05
N ALA A 68 -3.15 12.67 -0.68
CA ALA A 68 -3.17 13.83 -1.57
C ALA A 68 -2.38 13.58 -2.86
N PHE A 69 -1.18 13.00 -2.74
CA PHE A 69 -0.34 12.64 -3.88
C PHE A 69 -1.00 11.62 -4.80
N VAL A 70 -1.64 10.58 -4.27
CA VAL A 70 -2.38 9.61 -5.07
C VAL A 70 -3.55 10.26 -5.80
N ALA A 71 -4.29 11.15 -5.13
CA ALA A 71 -5.38 11.90 -5.76
C ALA A 71 -4.88 12.78 -6.92
N ASP A 72 -3.72 13.43 -6.75
CA ASP A 72 -3.08 14.20 -7.82
C ASP A 72 -2.70 13.30 -9.00
N LEU A 73 -2.10 12.13 -8.76
CA LEU A 73 -1.76 11.18 -9.81
C LEU A 73 -2.99 10.70 -10.58
N GLN A 74 -4.09 10.42 -9.88
CA GLN A 74 -5.35 10.05 -10.53
C GLN A 74 -5.91 11.19 -11.38
N ALA A 75 -5.84 12.43 -10.88
CA ALA A 75 -6.29 13.60 -11.63
C ALA A 75 -5.43 13.84 -12.87
N ASP A 76 -4.12 13.63 -12.78
CA ASP A 76 -3.19 13.75 -13.91
C ASP A 76 -3.42 12.64 -14.95
N ALA A 77 -3.60 11.39 -14.52
CA ALA A 77 -3.97 10.27 -15.40
C ALA A 77 -5.31 10.52 -16.12
N ALA A 78 -6.33 10.99 -15.40
CA ALA A 78 -7.65 11.28 -15.97
C ALA A 78 -7.62 12.43 -17.00
N LYS A 79 -6.66 13.36 -16.88
CA LYS A 79 -6.43 14.45 -17.84
C LYS A 79 -5.52 14.05 -19.00
N GLY A 80 -4.97 12.83 -19.01
CA GLY A 80 -3.99 12.38 -19.99
C GLY A 80 -2.60 13.01 -19.82
N ALA A 81 -2.29 13.57 -18.64
CA ALA A 81 -0.98 14.10 -18.32
C ALA A 81 0.03 13.00 -17.93
N LEU A 82 -0.45 11.80 -17.60
CA LEU A 82 0.35 10.59 -17.47
C LEU A 82 0.06 9.65 -18.65
N PRO A 83 1.08 8.96 -19.19
CA PRO A 83 0.88 8.04 -20.32
C PRO A 83 0.31 6.67 -19.89
N CYS A 84 0.00 6.48 -18.60
CA CYS A 84 -0.53 5.26 -18.03
C CYS A 84 -2.01 5.39 -17.60
N ASN A 85 -2.73 4.29 -17.57
CA ASN A 85 -4.02 4.21 -16.90
C ASN A 85 -3.78 3.85 -15.43
N LEU A 86 -3.92 4.81 -14.52
CA LEU A 86 -3.71 4.54 -13.10
C LEU A 86 -5.00 3.98 -12.46
N ILE A 87 -4.98 2.70 -12.10
CA ILE A 87 -6.03 2.06 -11.31
C ILE A 87 -5.63 2.11 -9.84
N VAL A 88 -6.36 2.87 -9.02
CA VAL A 88 -6.12 2.90 -7.57
C VAL A 88 -7.15 2.04 -6.87
N LYS A 89 -6.69 1.11 -6.01
CA LYS A 89 -7.56 0.30 -5.16
C LYS A 89 -7.11 0.40 -3.70
N ASN A 90 -8.03 0.79 -2.82
CA ASN A 90 -7.78 0.79 -1.38
C ASN A 90 -8.13 -0.60 -0.81
N LEU A 91 -7.21 -1.16 -0.01
CA LEU A 91 -7.37 -2.50 0.56
C LEU A 91 -8.47 -2.56 1.62
N TYR A 92 -8.70 -1.50 2.39
CA TYR A 92 -9.81 -1.45 3.34
C TYR A 92 -11.15 -1.37 2.62
N ASP A 93 -11.26 -0.61 1.54
CA ASP A 93 -12.48 -0.60 0.71
C ASP A 93 -12.72 -1.97 0.07
N ALA A 94 -11.67 -2.65 -0.40
CA ALA A 94 -11.77 -4.02 -0.90
C ALA A 94 -12.26 -4.98 0.19
N PHE A 95 -11.78 -4.83 1.43
CA PHE A 95 -12.27 -5.58 2.58
C PHE A 95 -13.76 -5.36 2.79
N LEU A 96 -14.23 -4.11 2.84
CA LEU A 96 -15.65 -3.80 2.97
C LEU A 96 -16.47 -4.42 1.84
N GLY A 97 -15.99 -4.33 0.59
CA GLY A 97 -16.62 -4.94 -0.57
C GLY A 97 -16.74 -6.48 -0.47
N ILE A 98 -15.75 -7.17 0.11
CA ILE A 98 -15.84 -8.62 0.38
C ILE A 98 -16.98 -8.91 1.37
N LEU A 99 -17.11 -8.12 2.43
CA LEU A 99 -18.17 -8.30 3.44
C LEU A 99 -19.56 -7.97 2.89
N GLU A 100 -19.66 -6.95 2.02
CA GLU A 100 -20.91 -6.60 1.32
C GLU A 100 -21.37 -7.71 0.39
N LYS A 101 -20.47 -8.26 -0.43
CA LYS A 101 -20.78 -9.39 -1.32
C LYS A 101 -21.28 -10.61 -0.54
N LYS A 102 -20.77 -10.82 0.68
CA LYS A 102 -21.23 -11.88 1.59
C LYS A 102 -22.45 -11.51 2.43
N ARG A 103 -22.97 -10.28 2.30
CA ARG A 103 -24.13 -9.74 3.04
C ARG A 103 -23.96 -9.77 4.56
N ILE A 104 -22.73 -9.63 5.04
CA ILE A 104 -22.41 -9.65 6.48
C ILE A 104 -21.97 -8.30 7.03
N LEU A 105 -21.62 -7.33 6.17
CA LEU A 105 -21.08 -6.03 6.59
C LEU A 105 -21.95 -5.36 7.67
N ALA A 106 -23.26 -5.26 7.45
CA ALA A 106 -24.19 -4.62 8.38
C ALA A 106 -24.31 -5.33 9.74
N ALA A 107 -23.94 -6.61 9.82
CA ALA A 107 -23.96 -7.37 11.06
C ALA A 107 -22.67 -7.20 11.89
N VAL A 108 -21.56 -6.77 11.27
CA VAL A 108 -20.24 -6.70 11.93
C VAL A 108 -20.26 -5.90 13.23
N PRO A 109 -20.78 -4.66 13.30
CA PRO A 109 -20.74 -3.89 14.55
C PRO A 109 -21.52 -4.56 15.68
N LYS A 110 -22.64 -5.23 15.36
CA LYS A 110 -23.44 -5.96 16.35
C LYS A 110 -22.73 -7.22 16.84
N GLN A 111 -22.02 -7.93 15.95
CA GLN A 111 -21.25 -9.10 16.33
C GLN A 111 -20.04 -8.72 17.19
N GLU A 112 -19.34 -7.63 16.84
CA GLU A 112 -18.22 -7.10 17.61
C GLU A 112 -18.66 -6.67 19.02
N LEU A 113 -19.77 -5.94 19.15
CA LEU A 113 -20.31 -5.55 20.45
C LEU A 113 -20.65 -6.76 21.34
N LYS A 114 -21.14 -7.85 20.72
CA LYS A 114 -21.58 -9.05 21.44
C LYS A 114 -20.44 -10.00 21.81
N HIS A 115 -19.44 -10.14 20.94
CA HIS A 115 -18.42 -11.17 21.05
C HIS A 115 -17.00 -10.62 21.28
N GLY A 116 -16.81 -9.31 21.18
CA GLY A 116 -15.54 -8.63 21.36
C GLY A 116 -14.70 -8.56 20.07
N CYS A 117 -13.76 -7.61 20.04
CA CYS A 117 -12.92 -7.31 18.88
C CYS A 117 -12.06 -8.52 18.45
N ASP A 118 -11.39 -9.20 19.39
CA ASP A 118 -10.52 -10.34 19.08
C ASP A 118 -11.26 -11.50 18.40
N HIS A 119 -12.47 -11.79 18.87
CA HIS A 119 -13.31 -12.81 18.25
C HIS A 119 -13.72 -12.36 16.84
N GLN A 120 -14.15 -11.11 16.70
CA GLN A 120 -14.60 -10.57 15.44
C GLN A 120 -13.47 -10.57 14.39
N LEU A 121 -12.27 -10.14 14.78
CA LEU A 121 -11.08 -10.17 13.93
C LEU A 121 -10.81 -11.59 13.40
N LYS A 122 -10.81 -12.61 14.28
CA LYS A 122 -10.62 -14.01 13.88
C LYS A 122 -11.67 -14.51 12.89
N GLN A 123 -12.93 -14.09 13.04
CA GLN A 123 -13.99 -14.48 12.10
C GLN A 123 -13.82 -13.77 10.76
N LEU A 124 -13.55 -12.46 10.77
CA LEU A 124 -13.37 -11.66 9.57
C LEU A 124 -12.16 -12.12 8.76
N SER A 125 -11.03 -12.46 9.39
CA SER A 125 -9.84 -13.00 8.70
C SER A 125 -10.08 -14.33 7.99
N LYS A 126 -11.05 -15.15 8.45
CA LYS A 126 -11.44 -16.39 7.73
C LYS A 126 -12.29 -16.11 6.49
N ILE A 127 -12.89 -14.93 6.43
CA ILE A 127 -13.83 -14.54 5.39
C ILE A 127 -13.12 -13.72 4.32
N ALA A 128 -12.32 -12.74 4.74
CA ALA A 128 -11.47 -11.92 3.90
C ALA A 128 -10.07 -12.52 3.86
N THR A 129 -9.95 -13.69 3.22
CA THR A 129 -8.65 -14.35 3.02
C THR A 129 -7.84 -13.60 1.95
N PRO A 130 -6.51 -13.77 1.88
CA PRO A 130 -5.69 -13.16 0.83
C PRO A 130 -6.19 -13.45 -0.60
N GLU A 131 -6.72 -14.64 -0.84
CA GLU A 131 -7.35 -15.05 -2.11
C GLU A 131 -8.62 -14.23 -2.38
N ALA A 132 -9.44 -14.00 -1.35
CA ALA A 132 -10.64 -13.17 -1.46
C ALA A 132 -10.28 -11.70 -1.75
N PHE A 133 -9.17 -11.20 -1.19
CA PHE A 133 -8.64 -9.89 -1.53
C PHE A 133 -8.14 -9.84 -2.98
N ALA A 134 -7.31 -10.80 -3.41
CA ALA A 134 -6.84 -10.87 -4.80
C ALA A 134 -8.02 -10.89 -5.78
N ALA A 135 -9.06 -11.71 -5.52
CA ALA A 135 -10.28 -11.76 -6.33
C ALA A 135 -11.13 -10.48 -6.26
N ALA A 136 -11.10 -9.74 -5.15
CA ALA A 136 -11.79 -8.45 -5.04
C ALA A 136 -11.04 -7.33 -5.77
N LEU A 137 -9.71 -7.42 -5.84
CA LEU A 137 -8.83 -6.52 -6.56
C LEU A 137 -8.73 -6.85 -8.05
N ASP A 138 -9.11 -8.06 -8.46
CA ASP A 138 -9.09 -8.48 -9.86
C ASP A 138 -10.05 -7.64 -10.72
N TYR A 139 -9.66 -7.38 -11.97
CA TYR A 139 -10.48 -6.74 -12.97
C TYR A 139 -10.00 -7.11 -14.37
N GLU A 140 -10.68 -8.05 -15.00
CA GLU A 140 -10.40 -8.40 -16.40
C GLU A 140 -11.33 -7.69 -17.39
N PRO A 141 -10.87 -7.38 -18.61
CA PRO A 141 -9.49 -7.49 -19.07
C PRO A 141 -8.63 -6.27 -18.66
N HIS A 142 -7.35 -6.51 -18.36
CA HIS A 142 -6.35 -5.45 -18.26
C HIS A 142 -6.08 -4.82 -19.63
N LYS A 143 -5.69 -3.54 -19.63
CA LYS A 143 -5.34 -2.80 -20.85
C LYS A 143 -3.84 -2.45 -20.86
N PRO A 144 -3.21 -2.36 -22.04
CA PRO A 144 -1.85 -1.85 -22.14
C PRO A 144 -1.70 -0.48 -21.48
N GLY A 145 -0.67 -0.34 -20.64
CA GLY A 145 -0.42 0.88 -19.87
C GLY A 145 -1.20 0.98 -18.55
N ASP A 146 -2.00 -0.03 -18.18
CA ASP A 146 -2.59 -0.12 -16.85
C ASP A 146 -1.49 -0.25 -15.79
N VAL A 147 -1.65 0.48 -14.69
CA VAL A 147 -0.81 0.37 -13.49
C VAL A 147 -1.74 0.30 -12.28
N LEU A 148 -1.61 -0.75 -11.47
CA LEU A 148 -2.38 -0.92 -10.25
C LEU A 148 -1.63 -0.32 -9.06
N LEU A 149 -2.21 0.68 -8.40
CA LEU A 149 -1.70 1.26 -7.16
C LEU A 149 -2.58 0.84 -5.98
N LEU A 150 -2.01 0.03 -5.09
CA LEU A 150 -2.65 -0.41 -3.85
C LEU A 150 -2.40 0.59 -2.72
N THR A 151 -3.47 1.00 -2.04
CA THR A 151 -3.45 1.91 -0.88
C THR A 151 -4.17 1.28 0.31
N GLY A 152 -4.16 1.91 1.48
CA GLY A 152 -4.88 1.43 2.66
C GLY A 152 -4.29 0.20 3.36
N VAL A 153 -2.99 -0.07 3.15
CA VAL A 153 -2.26 -1.14 3.84
C VAL A 153 -2.33 -0.98 5.36
N GLY A 154 -2.14 0.25 5.86
CA GLY A 154 -2.25 0.55 7.29
C GLY A 154 -3.68 0.42 7.83
N GLU A 155 -4.69 0.68 7.00
CA GLU A 155 -6.12 0.66 7.36
C GLU A 155 -6.66 -0.77 7.49
N VAL A 156 -6.20 -1.68 6.63
CA VAL A 156 -6.65 -3.08 6.63
C VAL A 156 -5.90 -3.94 7.65
N TYR A 157 -4.80 -3.46 8.23
CA TYR A 157 -4.09 -4.19 9.27
C TYR A 157 -4.95 -4.31 10.54
N PRO A 158 -5.02 -5.47 11.22
CA PRO A 158 -4.24 -6.71 11.01
C PRO A 158 -4.96 -7.78 10.16
N LEU A 159 -6.05 -7.45 9.46
CA LEU A 159 -6.84 -8.44 8.69
C LEU A 159 -6.05 -9.05 7.53
N LEU A 160 -5.15 -8.27 6.92
CA LEU A 160 -4.36 -8.67 5.77
C LEU A 160 -2.88 -8.35 5.98
N ARG A 161 -2.01 -9.24 5.52
CA ARG A 161 -0.57 -9.01 5.38
C ARG A 161 -0.24 -8.84 3.89
N VAL A 162 0.62 -7.88 3.56
CA VAL A 162 0.88 -7.53 2.15
C VAL A 162 1.60 -8.67 1.42
N HIS A 163 2.56 -9.33 2.06
CA HIS A 163 3.29 -10.43 1.43
C HIS A 163 2.34 -11.56 0.99
N THR A 164 1.35 -11.93 1.82
CA THR A 164 0.38 -12.99 1.47
C THR A 164 -0.58 -12.55 0.39
N LEU A 165 -0.91 -11.25 0.30
CA LEU A 165 -1.69 -10.71 -0.82
C LEU A 165 -0.91 -10.83 -2.12
N LEU A 166 0.34 -10.36 -2.14
CA LEU A 166 1.17 -10.36 -3.35
C LEU A 166 1.38 -11.79 -3.86
N ASP A 167 1.60 -12.76 -2.97
CA ASP A 167 1.68 -14.18 -3.32
C ASP A 167 0.45 -14.67 -4.12
N ASN A 168 -0.74 -14.17 -3.78
CA ASN A 168 -2.01 -14.52 -4.43
C ASN A 168 -2.32 -13.71 -5.68
N MET A 169 -1.66 -12.57 -5.89
CA MET A 169 -1.84 -11.72 -7.07
C MET A 169 -0.94 -12.12 -8.24
N HIS A 170 0.04 -13.00 -8.02
CA HIS A 170 1.06 -13.32 -9.02
C HIS A 170 0.52 -13.75 -10.39
N VAL A 171 -0.55 -14.53 -10.43
CA VAL A 171 -1.09 -15.04 -11.71
C VAL A 171 -1.94 -13.96 -12.40
N GLY A 172 -2.88 -13.37 -11.67
CA GLY A 172 -3.87 -12.44 -12.23
C GLY A 172 -3.30 -11.07 -12.64
N PHE A 173 -2.13 -10.67 -12.10
CA PHE A 173 -1.55 -9.34 -12.33
C PHE A 173 -0.14 -9.39 -12.93
N SER A 174 0.21 -10.47 -13.62
CA SER A 174 1.55 -10.65 -14.19
C SER A 174 1.85 -9.72 -15.39
N ASP A 175 0.81 -9.19 -16.01
CA ASP A 175 0.85 -8.39 -17.25
C ASP A 175 0.88 -6.87 -17.01
N ILE A 176 0.67 -6.41 -15.77
CA ILE A 176 0.69 -4.99 -15.40
C ILE A 176 1.59 -4.73 -14.19
N PRO A 177 2.16 -3.52 -14.03
CA PRO A 177 2.86 -3.15 -12.80
C PRO A 177 1.89 -2.99 -11.63
N VAL A 178 2.22 -3.57 -10.49
CA VAL A 178 1.49 -3.37 -9.22
C VAL A 178 2.39 -2.64 -8.25
N ILE A 179 1.94 -1.50 -7.75
CA ILE A 179 2.64 -0.66 -6.80
C ILE A 179 1.89 -0.68 -5.48
N VAL A 180 2.59 -0.93 -4.37
CA VAL A 180 2.01 -0.89 -3.03
C VAL A 180 2.48 0.36 -2.30
N ALA A 181 1.55 1.27 -2.00
CA ALA A 181 1.78 2.39 -1.10
C ALA A 181 1.88 1.86 0.35
N TYR A 182 3.11 1.71 0.84
CA TYR A 182 3.42 1.02 2.08
C TYR A 182 3.87 1.99 3.19
N PRO A 183 3.07 2.20 4.26
CA PRO A 183 3.42 3.10 5.36
C PRO A 183 4.41 2.41 6.33
N GLY A 184 5.67 2.34 5.94
CA GLY A 184 6.70 1.61 6.67
C GLY A 184 7.96 1.44 5.84
N ARG A 185 8.64 0.31 6.01
CA ARG A 185 9.87 -0.02 5.29
C ARG A 185 9.78 -1.41 4.67
N PHE A 186 10.48 -1.55 3.55
CA PHE A 186 10.80 -2.81 2.92
C PHE A 186 12.32 -2.84 2.72
N ASP A 187 12.99 -3.88 3.18
CA ASP A 187 14.46 -4.00 3.12
C ASP A 187 14.95 -4.92 1.98
N GLY A 188 14.08 -5.20 1.01
CA GLY A 188 14.32 -6.18 -0.05
C GLY A 188 14.01 -7.62 0.35
N ARG A 189 13.72 -7.87 1.64
CA ARG A 189 13.47 -9.22 2.16
C ARG A 189 12.22 -9.30 3.02
N SER A 190 11.88 -8.24 3.74
CA SER A 190 10.83 -8.24 4.75
C SER A 190 10.14 -6.88 4.80
N PHE A 191 8.84 -6.94 5.04
CA PHE A 191 8.00 -5.76 5.24
C PHE A 191 7.93 -5.41 6.72
N ASN A 192 7.97 -4.12 7.05
CA ASN A 192 7.85 -3.62 8.42
C ASN A 192 6.87 -2.44 8.48
N LEU A 193 5.63 -2.73 8.88
CA LEU A 193 4.54 -1.78 8.89
C LEU A 193 4.73 -0.79 10.04
N PHE A 194 4.55 0.49 9.77
CA PHE A 194 4.77 1.59 10.72
C PHE A 194 6.17 1.60 11.36
N ASN A 195 7.14 0.91 10.75
CA ASN A 195 8.49 0.69 11.28
C ASN A 195 8.52 0.00 12.65
N LYS A 196 7.45 -0.71 13.01
CA LYS A 196 7.27 -1.36 14.32
C LYS A 196 6.74 -2.79 14.20
N LEU A 197 5.98 -3.07 13.15
CA LEU A 197 5.24 -4.31 12.99
C LEU A 197 5.89 -5.12 11.86
N GLY A 198 6.84 -5.96 12.24
CA GLY A 198 7.45 -6.91 11.31
C GLY A 198 6.40 -7.81 10.65
N ASP A 199 6.63 -8.09 9.38
CA ASP A 199 5.83 -9.00 8.58
C ASP A 199 6.70 -10.15 8.04
N GLY A 200 6.06 -11.12 7.37
CA GLY A 200 6.75 -12.23 6.72
C GLY A 200 7.77 -11.78 5.67
N ASN A 201 8.66 -12.69 5.29
CA ASN A 201 9.63 -12.44 4.24
C ASN A 201 8.95 -12.43 2.86
N TYR A 202 9.34 -11.48 2.01
CA TYR A 202 8.93 -11.37 0.62
C TYR A 202 10.10 -10.87 -0.23
N TYR A 203 10.50 -11.65 -1.24
CA TYR A 203 11.71 -11.38 -2.03
C TYR A 203 11.42 -10.97 -3.47
N ARG A 204 10.14 -10.90 -3.86
CA ARG A 204 9.69 -10.68 -5.25
C ARG A 204 9.18 -9.27 -5.50
N ALA A 205 9.55 -8.33 -4.64
CA ALA A 205 9.18 -6.94 -4.78
C ALA A 205 10.42 -6.07 -4.96
N PHE A 206 10.27 -5.01 -5.73
CA PHE A 206 11.29 -3.99 -5.95
C PHE A 206 10.91 -2.73 -5.17
N ASP A 207 11.84 -2.09 -4.45
CA ASP A 207 11.60 -0.72 -3.97
C ASP A 207 11.68 0.21 -5.19
N ILE A 208 10.74 1.14 -5.28
CA ILE A 208 10.69 2.08 -6.40
C ILE A 208 11.69 3.24 -6.24
N ALA A 209 12.27 3.38 -5.05
CA ALA A 209 13.23 4.42 -4.69
C ALA A 209 14.68 3.96 -4.80
#